data_AF-A0A7S3QZ22-F1
#
_entry.id   AF-A0A7S3QZ22-F1
#
_cell.length_a   1.000
_cell.length_b   1.000
_cell.length_c   1.000
_cell.angle_alpha   90.00
_cell.angle_beta   90.00
_cell.angle_gamma   90.00
#
_symmetry.space_group_name_H-M   'P 1'
#
loop_
_entity.id
_entity.type
_entity.pdbx_description
1 polymer ?
#
loop_
_entity_poly.entity_id
_entity_poly.type
_entity_poly.pdbx_seq_one_letter_code
_entity_poly.pdbx_strand_id
1 'polypeptide(L)'
;MAWLPLQDEVNEMKEREAQAKVDAENAAKMKAEEDKMRAANLDGIETLADDMTKQDPEWEQFCMVPNLTEGWNAVRDAFHAQKEPFKVSMLKQHEKKEQEYAEWKSVVDGFLAEKDGQAKDLITVYEKMKKKAISQIQHNPGEADMHVLQPKVRLTTLKDELLELEEECVEVLQELLKEFDRNYSELVETNKASYNEYFAQVRDQQNNYIGTLTQTALNMYEKYNQESSDIDSIPEEARSLLLDKDALMNALQASHEAHTVQIDSLEDRLVNTELKRANDLVAHNYAWAAKRNRDRISEIINYVERNMIELEELAGEEEMGDI
;
A
#
# COMPACT_ATOMS: atom_id res chain seq x y z
N MET A 1 23.11 44.87 40.73
CA MET A 1 21.96 43.97 40.96
C MET A 1 21.23 43.54 39.67
N ALA A 2 21.65 43.94 38.46
CA ALA A 2 20.95 43.61 37.21
C ALA A 2 21.40 42.30 36.51
N TRP A 3 22.33 41.52 37.10
CA TRP A 3 22.94 40.35 36.45
C TRP A 3 22.19 39.03 36.69
N LEU A 4 21.43 38.92 37.79
CA LEU A 4 20.64 37.72 38.11
C LEU A 4 19.42 37.52 37.18
N PRO A 5 18.61 38.55 36.89
CA PRO A 5 17.41 38.38 36.03
C PRO A 5 17.76 37.93 34.60
N LEU A 6 18.87 38.43 34.05
CA LEU A 6 19.36 38.05 32.72
C LEU A 6 19.86 36.60 32.65
N GLN A 7 20.40 36.08 33.76
CA GLN A 7 20.89 34.72 33.81
C GLN A 7 19.75 33.71 33.97
N ASP A 8 18.70 34.09 34.69
CA ASP A 8 17.47 33.30 34.81
C ASP A 8 16.70 33.27 33.48
N GLU A 9 16.56 34.40 32.78
CA GLU A 9 15.94 34.45 31.45
C GLU A 9 16.69 33.60 30.40
N VAL A 10 18.03 33.60 30.42
CA VAL A 10 18.85 32.76 29.53
C VAL A 10 18.70 31.27 29.85
N ASN A 11 18.54 30.91 31.13
CA ASN A 11 18.31 29.52 31.53
C ASN A 11 16.91 29.05 31.15
N GLU A 12 15.87 29.86 31.37
CA GLU A 12 14.50 29.56 30.91
C GLU A 12 14.41 29.40 29.39
N MET A 13 15.13 30.24 28.64
CA MET A 13 15.18 30.14 27.18
C MET A 13 15.82 28.80 26.73
N LYS A 14 16.91 28.37 27.38
CA LYS A 14 17.55 27.08 27.10
C LYS A 14 16.67 25.89 27.48
N GLU A 15 15.93 25.98 28.58
CA GLU A 15 14.99 24.93 28.99
C GLU A 15 13.82 24.81 28.00
N ARG A 16 13.28 25.94 27.52
CA ARG A 16 12.25 25.93 26.46
C ARG A 16 12.78 25.37 25.14
N GLU A 17 13.99 25.73 24.74
CA GLU A 17 14.62 25.19 23.52
C GLU A 17 14.88 23.67 23.65
N ALA A 18 15.35 23.21 24.81
CA ALA A 18 15.55 21.79 25.08
C ALA A 18 14.22 21.01 25.06
N GLN A 19 13.17 21.57 25.69
CA GLN A 19 11.84 20.96 25.68
C GLN A 19 11.25 20.93 24.27
N ALA A 20 11.33 22.02 23.52
CA ALA A 20 10.86 22.08 22.14
C ALA A 20 11.59 21.08 21.22
N LYS A 21 12.88 20.85 21.45
CA LYS A 21 13.65 19.84 20.72
C LYS A 21 13.18 18.42 21.05
N VAL A 22 12.96 18.11 22.33
CA VAL A 22 12.42 16.81 22.77
C VAL A 22 11.03 16.58 22.20
N ASP A 23 10.16 17.59 22.24
CA ASP A 23 8.80 17.52 21.70
C ASP A 23 8.82 17.32 20.18
N ALA A 24 9.71 18.01 19.46
CA ALA A 24 9.88 17.83 18.02
C ALA A 24 10.40 16.43 17.65
N GLU A 25 11.38 15.91 18.41
CA GLU A 25 11.89 14.55 18.23
C GLU A 25 10.82 13.49 18.52
N ASN A 26 10.02 13.68 19.56
CA ASN A 26 8.91 12.79 19.89
C ASN A 26 7.81 12.84 18.83
N ALA A 27 7.42 14.04 18.38
CA ALA A 27 6.43 14.21 17.31
C ALA A 27 6.90 13.57 15.99
N ALA A 28 8.18 13.70 15.65
CA ALA A 28 8.75 13.05 14.47
C ALA A 28 8.71 11.51 14.56
N LYS A 29 9.02 10.96 15.74
CA LYS A 29 8.93 9.50 15.98
C LYS A 29 7.50 8.99 15.89
N MET A 30 6.55 9.68 16.53
CA MET A 30 5.13 9.32 16.47
C MET A 30 4.62 9.33 15.03
N LYS A 31 4.93 10.39 14.27
CA LYS A 31 4.54 10.47 12.87
C LYS A 31 5.15 9.36 12.01
N ALA A 32 6.41 9.02 12.24
CA ALA A 32 7.06 7.92 11.52
C ALA A 32 6.41 6.56 11.82
N GLU A 33 5.99 6.34 13.07
CA GLU A 33 5.24 5.14 13.44
C GLU A 33 3.85 5.10 12.80
N GLU A 34 3.11 6.22 12.81
CA GLU A 34 1.81 6.35 12.14
C GLU A 34 1.92 6.10 10.63
N ASP A 35 2.95 6.65 9.97
CA ASP A 35 3.18 6.43 8.55
C ASP A 35 3.51 4.96 8.26
N LYS A 36 4.29 4.29 9.13
CA LYS A 36 4.56 2.85 9.04
C LYS A 36 3.27 2.04 9.18
N MET A 37 2.41 2.39 10.13
CA MET A 37 1.12 1.74 10.35
C MET A 37 0.18 1.92 9.15
N ARG A 38 0.11 3.13 8.58
CA ARG A 38 -0.70 3.42 7.40
C ARG A 38 -0.20 2.66 6.17
N ALA A 39 1.12 2.56 5.99
CA ALA A 39 1.73 1.77 4.92
C ALA A 39 1.35 0.28 5.03
N ALA A 40 1.39 -0.26 6.24
CA ALA A 40 0.98 -1.62 6.56
C ALA A 40 -0.55 -1.85 6.59
N ASN A 41 -1.36 -0.84 6.25
CA ASN A 41 -2.82 -0.90 6.26
C ASN A 41 -3.40 -1.20 7.66
N LEU A 42 -2.89 -0.52 8.68
CA LEU A 42 -3.34 -0.64 10.08
C LEU A 42 -3.98 0.65 10.62
N ASP A 43 -4.37 1.56 9.73
CA ASP A 43 -5.03 2.80 10.11
C ASP A 43 -6.34 2.52 10.87
N GLY A 44 -6.66 3.29 11.90
CA GLY A 44 -7.87 3.12 12.74
C GLY A 44 -7.84 1.98 13.77
N ILE A 45 -6.87 1.05 13.70
CA ILE A 45 -6.73 -0.02 14.71
C ILE A 45 -6.40 0.54 16.10
N GLU A 46 -5.60 1.61 16.15
CA GLU A 46 -5.19 2.25 17.41
C GLU A 46 -6.36 2.95 18.13
N THR A 47 -7.33 3.48 17.37
CA THR A 47 -8.42 4.32 17.88
C THR A 47 -9.75 3.60 18.01
N LEU A 48 -9.87 2.35 17.55
CA LEU A 48 -11.14 1.62 17.46
C LEU A 48 -12.00 1.70 18.74
N ALA A 49 -11.43 1.43 19.92
CA ALA A 49 -12.19 1.48 21.17
C ALA A 49 -12.70 2.89 21.49
N ASP A 50 -11.90 3.92 21.24
CA ASP A 50 -12.36 5.30 21.44
C ASP A 50 -13.42 5.68 20.40
N ASP A 51 -13.26 5.24 19.15
CA ASP A 51 -14.19 5.53 18.05
C ASP A 51 -15.55 4.86 18.25
N MET A 52 -15.59 3.66 18.84
CA MET A 52 -16.83 2.98 19.25
C MET A 52 -17.64 3.85 20.21
N THR A 53 -17.03 4.33 21.29
CA THR A 53 -17.73 5.15 22.28
C THR A 53 -18.10 6.54 21.78
N LYS A 54 -17.28 7.14 20.91
CA LYS A 54 -17.57 8.46 20.33
C LYS A 54 -18.73 8.43 19.34
N GLN A 55 -18.94 7.30 18.66
CA GLN A 55 -19.98 7.15 17.64
C GLN A 55 -21.24 6.46 18.18
N ASP A 56 -21.23 6.03 19.44
CA ASP A 56 -22.39 5.49 20.13
C ASP A 56 -23.27 6.64 20.67
N PRO A 57 -24.51 6.79 20.17
CA PRO A 57 -25.41 7.86 20.60
C PRO A 57 -25.88 7.70 22.05
N GLU A 58 -25.84 6.50 22.62
CA GLU A 58 -26.33 6.21 23.97
C GLU A 58 -25.21 6.31 25.02
N TRP A 59 -23.95 6.34 24.58
CA TRP A 59 -22.78 6.23 25.46
C TRP A 59 -22.71 7.34 26.52
N GLU A 60 -22.98 8.59 26.11
CA GLU A 60 -22.95 9.73 27.03
C GLU A 60 -23.98 9.56 28.16
N GLN A 61 -25.18 9.06 27.83
CA GLN A 61 -26.23 8.79 28.81
C GLN A 61 -25.85 7.63 29.75
N PHE A 62 -25.20 6.58 29.23
CA PHE A 62 -24.70 5.48 30.08
C PHE A 62 -23.62 5.95 31.06
N CYS A 63 -22.73 6.86 30.64
CA CYS A 63 -21.73 7.45 31.51
C CYS A 63 -22.32 8.27 32.66
N MET A 64 -23.55 8.78 32.52
CA MET A 64 -24.25 9.49 33.59
C MET A 64 -24.85 8.54 34.64
N VAL A 65 -25.01 7.25 34.33
CA VAL A 65 -25.46 6.24 35.29
C VAL A 65 -24.26 5.77 36.14
N PRO A 66 -24.28 5.97 37.47
CA PRO A 66 -23.16 5.60 38.32
C PRO A 66 -22.80 4.13 38.18
N ASN A 67 -21.52 3.85 37.94
CA ASN A 67 -20.90 2.54 37.85
C ASN A 67 -21.33 1.67 36.64
N LEU A 68 -22.18 2.17 35.74
CA LEU A 68 -22.72 1.35 34.65
C LEU A 68 -21.65 0.97 33.63
N THR A 69 -20.78 1.92 33.29
CA THR A 69 -19.75 1.78 32.24
C THR A 69 -18.38 1.40 32.78
N GLU A 70 -18.23 1.10 34.08
CA GLU A 70 -16.95 0.75 34.71
C GLU A 70 -16.25 -0.45 34.04
N GLY A 71 -17.05 -1.40 33.53
CA GLY A 71 -16.55 -2.57 32.81
C GLY A 71 -15.83 -2.25 31.50
N TRP A 72 -16.02 -1.06 30.94
CA TRP A 72 -15.42 -0.67 29.65
C TRP A 72 -13.90 -0.64 29.66
N ASN A 73 -13.28 -0.23 30.78
CA ASN A 73 -11.83 -0.19 30.88
C ASN A 73 -11.21 -1.58 30.71
N ALA A 74 -11.85 -2.63 31.23
CA ALA A 74 -11.39 -4.01 31.03
C ALA A 74 -11.50 -4.45 29.56
N VAL A 75 -12.52 -3.97 28.84
CA VAL A 75 -12.69 -4.23 27.40
C VAL A 75 -11.58 -3.53 26.61
N ARG A 76 -11.29 -2.27 26.93
CA ARG A 76 -10.17 -1.54 26.33
C ARG A 76 -8.86 -2.30 26.54
N ASP A 77 -8.58 -2.74 27.77
CA ASP A 77 -7.38 -3.50 28.08
C ASP A 77 -7.32 -4.82 27.28
N ALA A 78 -8.45 -5.52 27.14
CA ALA A 78 -8.56 -6.73 26.33
C ALA A 78 -8.32 -6.46 24.84
N PHE A 79 -8.88 -5.37 24.29
CA PHE A 79 -8.63 -4.94 22.91
C PHE A 79 -7.15 -4.62 22.72
N HIS A 80 -6.53 -3.89 23.65
CA HIS A 80 -5.10 -3.58 23.63
C HIS A 80 -4.25 -4.85 23.65
N ALA A 81 -4.62 -5.84 24.47
CA ALA A 81 -3.91 -7.12 24.55
C ALA A 81 -3.93 -7.91 23.23
N GLN A 82 -5.03 -7.86 22.46
CA GLN A 82 -5.11 -8.50 21.13
C GLN A 82 -4.49 -7.65 20.02
N LYS A 83 -4.53 -6.34 20.16
CA LYS A 83 -4.01 -5.39 19.17
C LYS A 83 -2.51 -5.55 18.96
N GLU A 84 -1.73 -5.68 20.04
CA GLU A 84 -0.27 -5.65 19.92
C GLU A 84 0.30 -6.86 19.14
N PRO A 85 -0.09 -8.12 19.43
CA PRO A 85 0.34 -9.27 18.62
C PRO A 85 -0.11 -9.16 17.15
N PHE A 86 -1.34 -8.67 16.91
CA PHE A 86 -1.87 -8.44 15.58
C PHE A 86 -1.05 -7.40 14.80
N LYS A 87 -0.76 -6.25 15.41
CA LYS A 87 0.08 -5.18 14.85
C LYS A 87 1.46 -5.70 14.47
N VAL A 88 2.14 -6.42 15.37
CA VAL A 88 3.47 -6.99 15.09
C VAL A 88 3.41 -7.98 13.92
N SER A 89 2.40 -8.86 13.90
CA SER A 89 2.21 -9.82 12.81
C SER A 89 2.02 -9.12 11.47
N MET A 90 1.13 -8.11 11.42
CA MET A 90 0.81 -7.38 10.20
C MET A 90 1.97 -6.54 9.67
N LEU A 91 2.76 -5.91 10.56
CA LEU A 91 3.98 -5.20 10.17
C LEU A 91 5.01 -6.16 9.54
N LYS A 92 5.17 -7.36 10.11
CA LYS A 92 6.04 -8.39 9.54
C LYS A 92 5.53 -8.89 8.18
N GLN A 93 4.22 -9.01 8.01
CA GLN A 93 3.64 -9.37 6.70
C GLN A 93 3.83 -8.25 5.68
N HIS A 94 3.75 -6.98 6.09
CA HIS A 94 4.06 -5.86 5.22
C HIS A 94 5.52 -5.93 4.72
N GLU A 95 6.48 -6.17 5.62
CA GLU A 95 7.89 -6.35 5.26
C GLU A 95 8.10 -7.50 4.27
N LYS A 96 7.38 -8.63 4.44
CA LYS A 96 7.41 -9.74 3.46
C LYS A 96 6.88 -9.35 2.08
N LYS A 97 5.80 -8.57 2.01
CA LYS A 97 5.25 -8.08 0.73
C LYS A 97 6.24 -7.15 0.01
N GLU A 98 6.90 -6.27 0.76
CA GLU A 98 7.96 -5.42 0.20
C GLU A 98 9.14 -6.24 -0.32
N GLN A 99 9.54 -7.26 0.45
CA GLN A 99 10.61 -8.18 0.05
C GLN A 99 10.25 -8.97 -1.22
N GLU A 100 9.06 -9.58 -1.29
CA GLU A 100 8.59 -10.32 -2.47
C GLU A 100 8.63 -9.43 -3.73
N TYR A 101 8.14 -8.20 -3.63
CA TYR A 101 8.18 -7.27 -4.76
C TYR A 101 9.61 -6.88 -5.15
N ALA A 102 10.48 -6.62 -4.17
CA ALA A 102 11.87 -6.26 -4.41
C ALA A 102 12.66 -7.40 -5.08
N GLU A 103 12.45 -8.64 -4.62
CA GLU A 103 13.08 -9.83 -5.20
C GLU A 103 12.61 -10.06 -6.63
N TRP A 104 11.29 -10.04 -6.88
CA TRP A 104 10.74 -10.13 -8.22
C TRP A 104 11.30 -9.03 -9.14
N LYS A 105 11.32 -7.78 -8.67
CA LYS A 105 11.81 -6.65 -9.47
C LYS A 105 13.28 -6.79 -9.81
N SER A 106 14.10 -7.27 -8.86
CA SER A 106 15.52 -7.52 -9.08
C SER A 106 15.75 -8.60 -10.14
N VAL A 107 14.94 -9.67 -10.16
CA VAL A 107 15.03 -10.72 -11.18
C VAL A 107 14.63 -10.18 -12.56
N VAL A 108 13.52 -9.46 -12.64
CA VAL A 108 13.06 -8.81 -13.87
C VAL A 108 14.12 -7.86 -14.44
N ASP A 109 14.70 -7.01 -13.60
CA ASP A 109 15.71 -6.04 -14.03
C ASP A 109 17.00 -6.72 -14.49
N GLY A 110 17.44 -7.76 -13.78
CA GLY A 110 18.61 -8.54 -14.15
C GLY A 110 18.43 -9.21 -15.52
N PHE A 111 17.29 -9.87 -15.72
CA PHE A 111 16.96 -10.53 -16.99
C PHE A 111 16.87 -9.53 -18.15
N LEU A 112 16.16 -8.41 -17.96
CA LEU A 112 16.04 -7.39 -19.00
C LEU A 112 17.37 -6.72 -19.33
N ALA A 113 18.23 -6.47 -18.33
CA ALA A 113 19.56 -5.93 -18.57
C ALA A 113 20.44 -6.87 -19.40
N GLU A 114 20.33 -8.19 -19.18
CA GLU A 114 21.02 -9.18 -20.00
C GLU A 114 20.56 -9.13 -21.46
N LYS A 115 19.24 -9.13 -21.69
CA LYS A 115 18.65 -9.09 -23.04
C LYS A 115 18.96 -7.79 -23.76
N ASP A 116 18.96 -6.67 -23.06
CA ASP A 116 19.41 -5.38 -23.58
C ASP A 116 20.90 -5.41 -23.97
N GLY A 117 21.73 -6.15 -23.24
CA GLY A 117 23.13 -6.39 -23.59
C GLY A 117 23.26 -7.14 -24.90
N GLN A 118 22.53 -8.25 -25.06
CA GLN A 118 22.52 -9.06 -26.28
C GLN A 118 22.07 -8.24 -27.50
N ALA A 119 20.98 -7.47 -27.36
CA ALA A 119 20.49 -6.59 -28.42
C ALA A 119 21.53 -5.54 -28.84
N LYS A 120 22.22 -4.92 -27.87
CA LYS A 120 23.29 -3.93 -28.15
C LYS A 120 24.46 -4.53 -28.91
N ASP A 121 24.84 -5.77 -28.58
CA ASP A 121 25.93 -6.46 -29.28
C ASP A 121 25.56 -6.74 -30.74
N LEU A 122 24.34 -7.23 -30.99
CA LEU A 122 23.81 -7.45 -32.34
C LEU A 122 23.81 -6.16 -33.18
N ILE A 123 23.28 -5.07 -32.61
CA ILE A 123 23.26 -3.74 -33.24
C ILE A 123 24.69 -3.26 -33.51
N THR A 124 25.61 -3.41 -32.56
CA THR A 124 27.01 -2.99 -32.71
C THR A 124 27.71 -3.72 -33.85
N VAL A 125 27.44 -5.02 -34.03
CA VAL A 125 27.97 -5.81 -35.14
C VAL A 125 27.47 -5.27 -36.48
N TYR A 126 26.17 -4.99 -36.58
CA TYR A 126 25.57 -4.41 -37.79
C TYR A 126 26.14 -3.01 -38.09
N GLU A 127 26.21 -2.12 -37.10
CA GLU A 127 26.73 -0.76 -37.27
C GLU A 127 28.17 -0.75 -37.78
N LYS A 128 29.01 -1.68 -37.31
CA LYS A 128 30.38 -1.85 -37.82
C LYS A 128 30.41 -2.30 -39.28
N MET A 129 29.51 -3.20 -39.68
CA MET A 129 29.37 -3.64 -41.07
C MET A 129 28.90 -2.50 -41.97
N LYS A 130 27.84 -1.80 -41.57
CA LYS A 130 27.29 -0.64 -42.28
C LYS A 130 28.35 0.44 -42.50
N LYS A 131 29.12 0.80 -41.47
CA LYS A 131 30.22 1.78 -41.59
C LYS A 131 31.30 1.38 -42.58
N LYS A 132 31.64 0.09 -42.65
CA LYS A 132 32.59 -0.42 -43.65
C LYS A 132 32.03 -0.30 -45.06
N ALA A 133 30.76 -0.64 -45.26
CA ALA A 133 30.09 -0.51 -46.55
C ALA A 133 30.05 0.96 -47.00
N ILE A 134 29.64 1.89 -46.13
CA ILE A 134 29.66 3.33 -46.43
C ILE A 134 31.06 3.80 -46.85
N SER A 135 32.10 3.36 -46.13
CA SER A 135 33.47 3.71 -46.49
C SER A 135 33.86 3.16 -47.88
N GLN A 136 33.44 1.95 -48.24
CA GLN A 136 33.71 1.39 -49.57
C GLN A 136 33.01 2.17 -50.68
N ILE A 137 31.74 2.55 -50.47
CA ILE A 137 30.96 3.38 -51.40
C ILE A 137 31.65 4.74 -51.63
N GLN A 138 32.16 5.38 -50.58
CA GLN A 138 32.89 6.64 -50.70
C GLN A 138 34.17 6.52 -51.55
N HIS A 139 34.82 5.36 -51.57
CA HIS A 139 36.03 5.13 -52.38
C HIS A 139 35.69 4.70 -53.81
N ASN A 140 34.56 4.03 -54.02
CA ASN A 140 34.09 3.58 -55.32
C ASN A 140 32.57 3.77 -55.46
N PRO A 141 32.10 4.99 -55.77
CA PRO A 141 30.67 5.29 -55.82
C PRO A 141 29.91 4.46 -56.87
N GLY A 142 30.55 4.12 -58.00
CA GLY A 142 29.96 3.34 -59.10
C GLY A 142 29.63 1.88 -58.77
N GLU A 143 29.91 1.43 -57.54
CA GLU A 143 29.57 0.10 -57.04
C GLU A 143 28.66 0.18 -55.80
N ALA A 144 27.96 1.31 -55.61
CA ALA A 144 27.12 1.55 -54.43
C ALA A 144 26.07 0.46 -54.21
N ASP A 145 25.35 0.09 -55.26
CA ASP A 145 24.34 -0.98 -55.25
C ASP A 145 24.90 -2.33 -54.77
N MET A 146 26.12 -2.67 -55.16
CA MET A 146 26.78 -3.90 -54.73
C MET A 146 27.12 -3.83 -53.24
N HIS A 147 27.63 -2.70 -52.77
CA HIS A 147 28.09 -2.53 -51.39
C HIS A 147 26.94 -2.43 -50.38
N VAL A 148 25.74 -1.98 -50.77
CA VAL A 148 24.57 -1.92 -49.86
C VAL A 148 23.85 -3.27 -49.71
N LEU A 149 24.02 -4.21 -50.63
CA LEU A 149 23.27 -5.47 -50.64
C LEU A 149 23.49 -6.28 -49.35
N GLN A 150 24.75 -6.44 -48.93
CA GLN A 150 25.07 -7.19 -47.72
C GLN A 150 24.53 -6.51 -46.43
N PRO A 151 24.71 -5.18 -46.23
CA PRO A 151 24.03 -4.46 -45.15
C PRO A 151 22.50 -4.62 -45.15
N LYS A 152 21.83 -4.57 -46.30
CA LYS A 152 20.37 -4.76 -46.39
C LYS A 152 19.95 -6.14 -45.90
N VAL A 153 20.62 -7.20 -46.38
CA VAL A 153 20.35 -8.58 -45.94
C VAL A 153 20.61 -8.73 -44.44
N ARG A 154 21.74 -8.22 -43.94
CA ARG A 154 22.07 -8.31 -42.52
C ARG A 154 21.07 -7.55 -41.64
N LEU A 155 20.56 -6.41 -42.12
CA LEU A 155 19.55 -5.61 -41.41
C LEU A 155 18.23 -6.37 -41.27
N THR A 156 17.80 -7.10 -42.30
CA THR A 156 16.63 -7.99 -42.20
C THR A 156 16.86 -9.09 -41.17
N THR A 157 18.02 -9.76 -41.21
CA THR A 157 18.34 -10.77 -40.19
C THR A 157 18.43 -10.16 -38.78
N LEU A 158 18.96 -8.93 -38.65
CA LEU A 158 19.04 -8.24 -37.36
C LEU A 158 17.65 -7.98 -36.79
N LYS A 159 16.71 -7.56 -37.65
CA LYS A 159 15.31 -7.39 -37.24
C LYS A 159 14.76 -8.69 -36.64
N ASP A 160 14.95 -9.81 -37.33
CA ASP A 160 14.43 -11.10 -36.88
C ASP A 160 15.07 -11.53 -35.55
N GLU A 161 16.39 -11.38 -35.40
CA GLU A 161 17.10 -11.67 -34.14
C GLU A 161 16.62 -10.77 -32.98
N LEU A 162 16.38 -9.47 -33.23
CA LEU A 162 15.87 -8.55 -32.21
C LEU A 162 14.42 -8.85 -31.82
N LEU A 163 13.59 -9.28 -32.78
CA LEU A 163 12.21 -9.69 -32.50
C LEU A 163 12.17 -11.02 -31.73
N GLU A 164 13.07 -11.96 -32.03
CA GLU A 164 13.21 -13.21 -31.28
C GLU A 164 13.62 -12.95 -29.81
N LEU A 165 14.57 -12.02 -29.58
CA LEU A 165 14.91 -11.59 -28.21
C LEU A 165 13.71 -10.97 -27.49
N GLU A 166 12.88 -10.20 -28.18
CA GLU A 166 11.68 -9.61 -27.60
C GLU A 166 10.59 -10.65 -27.32
N GLU A 167 10.42 -11.65 -28.19
CA GLU A 167 9.53 -12.79 -27.97
C GLU A 167 9.91 -13.55 -26.69
N GLU A 168 11.20 -13.88 -26.53
CA GLU A 168 11.71 -14.51 -25.32
C GLU A 168 11.48 -13.63 -24.07
N CYS A 169 11.68 -12.31 -24.20
CA CYS A 169 11.39 -11.39 -23.11
C CYS A 169 9.92 -11.45 -22.67
N VAL A 170 9.00 -11.53 -23.64
CA VAL A 170 7.57 -11.61 -23.36
C VAL A 170 7.22 -12.91 -22.64
N GLU A 171 7.76 -14.04 -23.09
CA GLU A 171 7.51 -15.34 -22.47
C GLU A 171 8.00 -15.38 -21.02
N VAL A 172 9.26 -15.00 -20.78
CA VAL A 172 9.84 -15.00 -19.43
C VAL A 172 9.14 -14.01 -18.51
N LEU A 173 8.84 -12.79 -18.99
CA LEU A 173 8.10 -11.81 -18.18
C LEU A 173 6.69 -12.30 -17.82
N GLN A 174 6.01 -13.01 -18.71
CA GLN A 174 4.70 -13.59 -18.40
C GLN A 174 4.79 -14.65 -17.31
N GLU A 175 5.83 -15.48 -17.30
CA GLU A 175 6.07 -16.47 -16.25
C GLU A 175 6.39 -15.80 -14.91
N LEU A 176 7.31 -14.83 -14.89
CA LEU A 176 7.67 -14.07 -13.70
C LEU A 176 6.47 -13.31 -13.12
N LEU A 177 5.61 -12.73 -13.96
CA LEU A 177 4.39 -12.06 -13.52
C LEU A 177 3.39 -13.04 -12.89
N LYS A 178 3.21 -14.24 -13.47
CA LYS A 178 2.32 -15.27 -12.92
C LYS A 178 2.83 -15.79 -11.57
N GLU A 179 4.14 -15.98 -11.45
CA GLU A 179 4.75 -16.43 -10.20
C GLU A 179 4.59 -15.37 -9.10
N PHE A 180 4.91 -14.10 -9.41
CA PHE A 180 4.70 -12.99 -8.50
C PHE A 180 3.24 -12.84 -8.08
N ASP A 181 2.30 -12.88 -9.03
CA ASP A 181 0.87 -12.79 -8.75
C ASP A 181 0.42 -13.89 -7.78
N ARG A 182 0.84 -15.13 -8.02
CA ARG A 182 0.57 -16.26 -7.13
C ARG A 182 1.12 -16.03 -5.72
N ASN A 183 2.42 -15.76 -5.60
CA ASN A 183 3.09 -15.59 -4.30
C ASN A 183 2.53 -14.39 -3.52
N TYR A 184 2.35 -13.26 -4.20
CA TYR A 184 1.83 -12.04 -3.60
C TYR A 184 0.36 -12.19 -3.16
N SER A 185 -0.46 -12.88 -3.96
CA SER A 185 -1.84 -13.21 -3.59
C SER A 185 -1.92 -14.12 -2.35
N GLU A 186 -1.00 -15.09 -2.21
CA GLU A 186 -0.92 -15.93 -1.00
C GLU A 186 -0.61 -15.09 0.26
N LEU A 187 0.29 -14.09 0.16
CA LEU A 187 0.57 -13.16 1.26
C LEU A 187 -0.67 -12.31 1.62
N VAL A 188 -1.41 -11.85 0.61
CA VAL A 188 -2.63 -11.05 0.78
C VAL A 188 -3.75 -11.85 1.43
N GLU A 189 -3.95 -13.11 1.05
CA GLU A 189 -4.92 -13.99 1.70
C GLU A 189 -4.52 -14.29 3.16
N THR A 190 -3.23 -14.39 3.45
CA THR A 190 -2.74 -14.51 4.83
C THR A 190 -3.08 -13.26 5.67
N ASN A 191 -2.95 -12.06 5.09
CA ASN A 191 -3.33 -10.81 5.75
C ASN A 191 -4.84 -10.74 5.99
N LYS A 192 -5.65 -11.11 4.99
CA LYS A 192 -7.10 -11.21 5.12
C LYS A 192 -7.51 -12.13 6.27
N ALA A 193 -6.92 -13.32 6.35
CA ALA A 193 -7.17 -14.24 7.46
C ALA A 193 -6.81 -13.60 8.82
N SER A 194 -5.70 -12.87 8.88
CA SER A 194 -5.25 -12.17 10.10
C SER A 194 -6.22 -11.07 10.53
N TYR A 195 -6.79 -10.28 9.59
CA TYR A 195 -7.85 -9.31 9.89
C TYR A 195 -9.08 -10.02 10.46
N ASN A 196 -9.57 -11.05 9.77
CA ASN A 196 -10.78 -11.78 10.18
C ASN A 196 -10.62 -12.38 11.59
N GLU A 197 -9.45 -12.94 11.90
CA GLU A 197 -9.15 -13.51 13.20
C GLU A 197 -9.13 -12.42 14.30
N TYR A 198 -8.45 -11.30 14.06
CA TYR A 198 -8.41 -10.19 15.00
C TYR A 198 -9.82 -9.63 15.28
N PHE A 199 -10.59 -9.36 14.24
CA PHE A 199 -11.93 -8.78 14.39
C PHE A 199 -12.94 -9.78 14.97
N ALA A 200 -12.77 -11.09 14.76
CA ALA A 200 -13.52 -12.10 15.49
C ALA A 200 -13.28 -12.00 17.01
N GLN A 201 -12.03 -11.89 17.44
CA GLN A 201 -11.71 -11.75 18.86
C GLN A 201 -12.25 -10.44 19.44
N VAL A 202 -12.16 -9.33 18.69
CA VAL A 202 -12.71 -8.03 19.08
C VAL A 202 -14.24 -8.09 19.23
N ARG A 203 -14.95 -8.72 18.28
CA ARG A 203 -16.40 -8.95 18.37
C ARG A 203 -16.77 -9.80 19.59
N ASP A 204 -16.00 -10.85 19.89
CA ASP A 204 -16.23 -11.67 21.08
C ASP A 204 -16.10 -10.85 22.38
N GLN A 205 -15.09 -9.99 22.48
CA GLN A 205 -14.93 -9.09 23.62
C GLN A 205 -16.09 -8.10 23.74
N GLN A 206 -16.55 -7.51 22.63
CA GLN A 206 -17.72 -6.62 22.61
C GLN A 206 -19.01 -7.35 23.01
N ASN A 207 -19.19 -8.60 22.56
CA ASN A 207 -20.35 -9.42 22.92
C ASN A 207 -20.36 -9.79 24.42
N ASN A 208 -19.19 -10.09 24.98
CA ASN A 208 -19.04 -10.33 26.42
C ASN A 208 -19.33 -9.05 27.23
N TYR A 209 -18.87 -7.90 26.74
CA TYR A 209 -19.12 -6.60 27.35
C TYR A 209 -20.61 -6.28 27.41
N ILE A 210 -21.32 -6.34 26.27
CA ILE A 210 -22.75 -6.00 26.25
C ILE A 210 -23.57 -6.93 27.16
N GLY A 211 -23.23 -8.22 27.24
CA GLY A 211 -23.88 -9.15 28.16
C GLY A 211 -23.71 -8.73 29.63
N THR A 212 -22.49 -8.32 30.00
CA THR A 212 -22.17 -7.84 31.35
C THR A 212 -22.82 -6.49 31.65
N LEU A 213 -22.80 -5.57 30.69
CA LEU A 213 -23.42 -4.25 30.77
C LEU A 213 -24.93 -4.40 30.96
N THR A 214 -25.58 -5.26 30.17
CA THR A 214 -27.01 -5.55 30.27
C THR A 214 -27.40 -6.09 31.64
N GLN A 215 -26.64 -7.07 32.17
CA GLN A 215 -26.91 -7.59 33.51
C GLN A 215 -26.74 -6.50 34.59
N THR A 216 -25.71 -5.66 34.46
CA THR A 216 -25.44 -4.55 35.38
C THR A 216 -26.56 -3.51 35.32
N ALA A 217 -27.00 -3.15 34.13
CA ALA A 217 -28.08 -2.21 33.88
C ALA A 217 -29.41 -2.69 34.49
N LEU A 218 -29.75 -3.98 34.32
CA LEU A 218 -30.95 -4.57 34.92
C LEU A 218 -30.89 -4.56 36.45
N ASN A 219 -29.73 -4.90 37.04
CA ASN A 219 -29.54 -4.83 38.49
C ASN A 219 -29.70 -3.38 39.00
N MET A 220 -29.23 -2.39 38.24
CA MET A 220 -29.43 -0.97 38.57
C MET A 220 -30.88 -0.55 38.46
N TYR A 221 -31.56 -0.93 37.38
CA TYR A 221 -33.00 -0.70 37.20
C TYR A 221 -33.80 -1.24 38.39
N GLU A 222 -33.53 -2.49 38.82
CA GLU A 222 -34.18 -3.10 39.98
C GLU A 222 -33.86 -2.38 41.29
N LYS A 223 -32.62 -1.94 41.49
CA LYS A 223 -32.19 -1.21 42.69
C LYS A 223 -32.84 0.17 42.79
N TYR A 224 -32.90 0.92 41.69
CA TYR A 224 -33.42 2.28 41.70
C TYR A 224 -34.95 2.35 41.71
N ASN A 225 -35.65 1.27 41.35
CA ASN A 225 -37.11 1.17 41.47
C ASN A 225 -37.60 0.61 42.81
N GLN A 226 -36.72 0.43 43.80
CA GLN A 226 -37.11 0.11 45.19
C GLN A 226 -37.54 1.38 45.95
N GLU A 227 -38.48 1.24 46.88
CA GLU A 227 -39.08 2.37 47.64
C GLU A 227 -38.09 3.20 48.48
N SER A 228 -36.86 2.73 48.67
CA SER A 228 -35.79 3.37 49.45
C SER A 228 -34.57 3.78 48.63
N SER A 229 -34.72 3.95 47.30
CA SER A 229 -33.60 4.28 46.42
C SER A 229 -33.24 5.77 46.43
N ASP A 230 -31.94 6.07 46.31
CA ASP A 230 -31.44 7.43 46.09
C ASP A 230 -31.55 7.84 44.61
N ILE A 231 -32.61 7.43 43.91
CA ILE A 231 -32.82 7.78 42.50
C ILE A 231 -32.88 9.31 42.32
N ASP A 232 -33.29 10.03 43.36
CA ASP A 232 -33.31 11.49 43.40
C ASP A 232 -31.93 12.16 43.24
N SER A 233 -30.84 11.41 43.49
CA SER A 233 -29.47 11.91 43.47
C SER A 233 -28.76 11.81 42.10
N ILE A 234 -29.34 11.09 41.13
CA ILE A 234 -28.76 10.93 39.79
C ILE A 234 -29.33 11.97 38.80
N PRO A 235 -28.57 12.34 37.74
CA PRO A 235 -29.03 13.25 36.69
C PRO A 235 -30.38 12.83 36.08
N GLU A 236 -31.16 13.81 35.63
CA GLU A 236 -32.52 13.58 35.09
C GLU A 236 -32.49 12.69 33.85
N GLU A 237 -31.48 12.86 32.99
CA GLU A 237 -31.24 12.09 31.79
C GLU A 237 -30.88 10.63 32.10
N ALA A 238 -30.07 10.38 33.13
CA ALA A 238 -29.77 9.03 33.60
C ALA A 238 -30.98 8.36 34.25
N ARG A 239 -31.83 9.16 34.92
CA ARG A 239 -33.02 8.69 35.59
C ARG A 239 -34.10 8.24 34.62
N SER A 240 -34.34 9.02 33.56
CA SER A 240 -35.36 8.67 32.55
C SER A 240 -35.10 7.29 31.94
N LEU A 241 -33.83 6.94 31.73
CA LEU A 241 -33.40 5.62 31.27
C LEU A 241 -33.73 4.50 32.27
N LEU A 242 -33.59 4.73 33.58
CA LEU A 242 -33.80 3.73 34.62
C LEU A 242 -35.27 3.60 35.10
N LEU A 243 -36.16 4.48 34.65
CA LEU A 243 -37.59 4.42 34.97
C LEU A 243 -38.36 3.49 34.03
N ASP A 244 -37.88 3.33 32.79
CA ASP A 244 -38.50 2.49 31.77
C ASP A 244 -37.54 1.37 31.33
N LYS A 245 -37.90 0.13 31.68
CA LYS A 245 -37.12 -1.05 31.34
C LYS A 245 -37.01 -1.24 29.83
N ASP A 246 -38.07 -0.97 29.09
CA ASP A 246 -38.07 -1.17 27.64
C ASP A 246 -37.18 -0.11 26.97
N ALA A 247 -37.22 1.14 27.44
CA ALA A 247 -36.31 2.19 27.00
C ALA A 247 -34.84 1.84 27.27
N LEU A 248 -34.51 1.35 28.48
CA LEU A 248 -33.16 0.91 28.84
C LEU A 248 -32.67 -0.22 27.92
N MET A 249 -33.51 -1.23 27.69
CA MET A 249 -33.14 -2.36 26.83
C MET A 249 -32.93 -1.93 25.38
N ASN A 250 -33.77 -1.01 24.87
CA ASN A 250 -33.62 -0.45 23.54
C ASN A 250 -32.31 0.36 23.40
N ALA A 251 -31.95 1.16 24.40
CA ALA A 251 -30.69 1.91 24.40
C ALA A 251 -29.49 0.97 24.41
N LEU A 252 -29.49 -0.08 25.26
CA LEU A 252 -28.42 -1.07 25.30
C LEU A 252 -28.23 -1.77 23.94
N GLN A 253 -29.33 -2.12 23.28
CA GLN A 253 -29.31 -2.71 21.96
C GLN A 253 -28.75 -1.73 20.90
N ALA A 254 -29.19 -0.47 20.93
CA ALA A 254 -28.70 0.57 20.02
C ALA A 254 -27.19 0.83 20.18
N SER A 255 -26.69 0.87 21.42
CA SER A 255 -25.26 0.98 21.73
C SER A 255 -24.45 -0.21 21.19
N HIS A 256 -24.96 -1.44 21.39
CA HIS A 256 -24.32 -2.65 20.86
C HIS A 256 -24.23 -2.64 19.34
N GLU A 257 -25.30 -2.23 18.66
CA GLU A 257 -25.35 -2.08 17.21
C GLU A 257 -24.35 -1.00 16.73
N ALA A 258 -24.32 0.16 17.38
CA ALA A 258 -23.37 1.23 17.05
C ALA A 258 -21.90 0.75 17.16
N HIS A 259 -21.56 0.07 18.26
CA HIS A 259 -20.24 -0.52 18.47
C HIS A 259 -19.89 -1.59 17.42
N THR A 260 -20.84 -2.47 17.09
CA THR A 260 -20.67 -3.53 16.09
C THR A 260 -20.43 -2.95 14.70
N VAL A 261 -21.17 -1.90 14.33
CA VAL A 261 -20.98 -1.19 13.05
C VAL A 261 -19.58 -0.60 12.94
N GLN A 262 -19.01 -0.07 14.02
CA GLN A 262 -17.62 0.44 13.97
C GLN A 262 -16.61 -0.66 13.73
N ILE A 263 -16.79 -1.81 14.39
CA ILE A 263 -15.92 -2.97 14.22
C ILE A 263 -15.98 -3.46 12.77
N ASP A 264 -17.18 -3.72 12.25
CA ASP A 264 -17.38 -4.28 10.92
C ASP A 264 -16.95 -3.30 9.82
N SER A 265 -17.24 -2.01 9.98
CA SER A 265 -16.81 -0.97 9.03
C SER A 265 -15.29 -0.88 8.93
N LEU A 266 -14.60 -0.99 10.07
CA LEU A 266 -13.14 -0.97 10.09
C LEU A 266 -12.57 -2.22 9.43
N GLU A 267 -13.07 -3.41 9.78
CA GLU A 267 -12.66 -4.68 9.17
C GLU A 267 -12.83 -4.64 7.64
N ASP A 268 -14.03 -4.29 7.17
CA ASP A 268 -14.34 -4.20 5.75
C ASP A 268 -13.40 -3.23 5.03
N ARG A 269 -13.14 -2.07 5.62
CA ARG A 269 -12.23 -1.09 5.02
C ARG A 269 -10.82 -1.64 4.89
N LEU A 270 -10.30 -2.28 5.92
CA LEU A 270 -8.94 -2.82 5.91
C LEU A 270 -8.80 -3.98 4.92
N VAL A 271 -9.74 -4.93 4.93
CA VAL A 271 -9.76 -6.07 4.01
C VAL A 271 -9.88 -5.59 2.56
N ASN A 272 -10.83 -4.69 2.26
CA ASN A 272 -11.01 -4.18 0.91
C ASN A 272 -9.81 -3.36 0.43
N THR A 273 -9.19 -2.57 1.31
CA THR A 273 -7.99 -1.80 0.97
C THR A 273 -6.83 -2.73 0.63
N GLU A 274 -6.65 -3.81 1.38
CA GLU A 274 -5.60 -4.79 1.15
C GLU A 274 -5.76 -5.48 -0.21
N LEU A 275 -6.96 -6.01 -0.48
CA LEU A 275 -7.29 -6.67 -1.74
C LEU A 275 -7.17 -5.74 -2.93
N LYS A 276 -7.66 -4.50 -2.78
CA LYS A 276 -7.57 -3.49 -3.85
C LYS A 276 -6.11 -3.16 -4.17
N ARG A 277 -5.28 -2.87 -3.16
CA ARG A 277 -3.85 -2.57 -3.37
C ARG A 277 -3.13 -3.70 -4.08
N ALA A 278 -3.44 -4.95 -3.73
CA ALA A 278 -2.87 -6.13 -4.38
C ALA A 278 -3.28 -6.21 -5.86
N ASN A 279 -4.59 -6.14 -6.14
CA ASN A 279 -5.11 -6.19 -7.51
C ASN A 279 -4.56 -5.04 -8.38
N ASP A 280 -4.50 -3.82 -7.83
CA ASP A 280 -3.97 -2.65 -8.52
C ASP A 280 -2.48 -2.83 -8.86
N LEU A 281 -1.69 -3.39 -7.94
CA LEU A 281 -0.26 -3.67 -8.16
C LEU A 281 -0.04 -4.73 -9.25
N VAL A 282 -0.77 -5.84 -9.18
CA VAL A 282 -0.70 -6.91 -10.19
C VAL A 282 -1.11 -6.36 -11.56
N ALA A 283 -2.26 -5.68 -11.65
CA ALA A 283 -2.73 -5.06 -12.88
C ALA A 283 -1.72 -4.06 -13.45
N HIS A 284 -1.10 -3.25 -12.58
CA HIS A 284 -0.04 -2.32 -12.98
C HIS A 284 1.16 -3.04 -13.61
N ASN A 285 1.64 -4.12 -13.00
CA ASN A 285 2.79 -4.87 -13.52
C ASN A 285 2.49 -5.52 -14.87
N TYR A 286 1.30 -6.10 -15.06
CA TYR A 286 0.87 -6.64 -16.35
C TYR A 286 0.76 -5.55 -17.42
N ALA A 287 0.17 -4.39 -17.08
CA ALA A 287 0.05 -3.27 -17.99
C ALA A 287 1.42 -2.70 -18.39
N TRP A 288 2.35 -2.61 -17.43
CA TRP A 288 3.73 -2.22 -17.67
C TRP A 288 4.43 -3.16 -18.65
N ALA A 289 4.34 -4.48 -18.45
CA ALA A 289 4.99 -5.46 -19.33
C ALA A 289 4.43 -5.40 -20.77
N ALA A 290 3.10 -5.27 -20.90
CA ALA A 290 2.46 -5.11 -22.21
C ALA A 290 2.88 -3.81 -22.92
N LYS A 291 3.01 -2.71 -22.18
CA LYS A 291 3.50 -1.43 -22.71
C LYS A 291 4.95 -1.53 -23.14
N ARG A 292 5.84 -2.10 -22.29
CA ARG A 292 7.25 -2.32 -22.60
C ARG A 292 7.42 -3.04 -23.94
N ASN A 293 6.72 -4.15 -24.13
CA ASN A 293 6.78 -4.91 -25.37
C ASN A 293 6.41 -4.05 -26.59
N ARG A 294 5.27 -3.35 -26.54
CA ARG A 294 4.85 -2.46 -27.64
C ARG A 294 5.88 -1.38 -27.95
N ASP A 295 6.43 -0.76 -26.92
CA ASP A 295 7.47 0.27 -27.06
C ASP A 295 8.74 -0.33 -27.71
N ARG A 296 9.16 -1.52 -27.30
CA ARG A 296 10.32 -2.23 -27.86
C ARG A 296 10.13 -2.67 -29.31
N ILE A 297 8.98 -3.27 -29.64
CA ILE A 297 8.66 -3.61 -31.03
C ILE A 297 8.68 -2.36 -31.91
N SER A 298 8.09 -1.25 -31.45
CA SER A 298 8.10 0.00 -32.20
C SER A 298 9.52 0.53 -32.40
N GLU A 299 10.38 0.46 -31.38
CA GLU A 299 11.79 0.85 -31.49
C GLU A 299 12.54 0.02 -32.53
N ILE A 300 12.37 -1.31 -32.52
CA ILE A 300 13.01 -2.23 -33.49
C ILE A 300 12.56 -1.89 -34.91
N ILE A 301 11.25 -1.74 -35.14
CA ILE A 301 10.69 -1.40 -36.45
C ILE A 301 11.25 -0.07 -36.95
N ASN A 302 11.18 0.97 -36.12
CA ASN A 302 11.67 2.31 -36.48
C ASN A 302 13.18 2.29 -36.79
N TYR A 303 13.97 1.54 -36.01
CA TYR A 303 15.40 1.42 -36.25
C TYR A 303 15.67 0.76 -37.62
N VAL A 304 14.96 -0.31 -37.95
CA VAL A 304 15.11 -1.03 -39.22
C VAL A 304 14.68 -0.18 -40.40
N GLU A 305 13.53 0.49 -40.31
CA GLU A 305 13.01 1.34 -41.38
C GLU A 305 13.98 2.47 -41.72
N ARG A 306 14.47 3.20 -40.70
CA ARG A 306 15.46 4.27 -40.93
C ARG A 306 16.73 3.75 -41.60
N ASN A 307 17.26 2.62 -41.12
CA ASN A 307 18.47 2.05 -41.70
C ASN A 307 18.25 1.54 -43.13
N MET A 308 17.05 1.06 -43.47
CA MET A 308 16.73 0.65 -44.83
C MET A 308 16.68 1.86 -45.76
N ILE A 309 16.01 2.95 -45.35
CA ILE A 309 15.95 4.21 -46.12
C ILE A 309 17.37 4.74 -46.36
N GLU A 310 18.20 4.83 -45.32
CA GLU A 310 19.59 5.30 -45.45
C GLU A 310 20.40 4.44 -46.44
N LEU A 311 20.18 3.12 -46.49
CA LEU A 311 20.84 2.24 -47.45
C LEU A 311 20.27 2.34 -48.87
N GLU A 312 19.02 2.75 -49.03
CA GLU A 312 18.41 3.03 -50.33
C GLU A 312 18.89 4.36 -50.90
N GLU A 313 19.00 5.40 -50.06
CA GLU A 313 19.57 6.69 -50.45
C GLU A 313 21.01 6.53 -50.94
N LEU A 314 21.86 5.78 -50.21
CA LEU A 314 23.25 5.51 -50.60
C LEU A 314 23.37 4.76 -51.93
N ALA A 315 22.37 3.96 -52.31
CA ALA A 315 22.33 3.29 -53.60
C ALA A 315 21.83 4.20 -54.74
N GLY A 316 20.92 5.13 -54.44
CA GLY A 316 20.32 6.03 -55.42
C GLY A 316 21.13 7.29 -55.78
N GLU A 317 22.23 7.58 -55.09
CA GLU A 317 23.06 8.78 -55.33
C GLU A 317 23.77 8.83 -56.71
N GLU A 318 23.73 7.76 -57.52
CA GLU A 318 24.31 7.75 -58.87
C GLU A 318 23.55 8.63 -59.90
N GLU A 319 22.27 8.95 -59.71
CA GLU A 319 21.49 9.69 -60.72
C GLU A 319 21.67 11.22 -60.71
N MET A 320 22.35 11.81 -59.72
CA MET A 320 22.54 13.28 -59.64
C MET A 320 23.98 13.77 -59.91
N GLY A 321 24.89 12.88 -60.30
CA GLY A 321 26.31 13.21 -60.54
C GLY A 321 26.64 13.76 -61.93
N ASP A 322 25.76 13.57 -62.93
CA ASP A 322 25.98 13.98 -64.32
C ASP A 322 24.83 14.86 -64.84
N ILE A 323 24.82 16.15 -64.45
CA ILE A 323 24.12 17.24 -65.18
C ILE A 323 25.03 18.45 -65.32
#